data_AF-A0A7Y1AA60-F1
#
_entry.id   AF-A0A7Y1AA60-F1
#
_cell.length_a   1.000
_cell.length_b   1.000
_cell.length_c   1.000
_cell.angle_alpha   90.00
_cell.angle_beta   90.00
_cell.angle_gamma   90.00
#
_symmetry.space_group_name_H-M   'P 1'
#
loop_
_entity.id
_entity.type
_entity.pdbx_description
1 polymer ?
#
loop_
_entity_poly.entity_id
_entity_poly.type
_entity_poly.pdbx_seq_one_letter_code
_entity_poly.pdbx_strand_id
1 'polypeptide(L)'
;MTPESFDTTALLRAVDAVDVLRGDLNDSADGRPPQLRTDLLKLHQLAMAVFNEGSRSRIAELFDFAVDLQDQVDHLMTSLAQVQEPFSQLTALYPESLSYEDGDLSEF
;
A
#
# COMPACT_ATOMS: atom_id res chain seq x y z
N MET A 1 -19.91 8.26 29.87
CA MET A 1 -18.57 7.82 29.43
C MET A 1 -18.02 8.92 28.54
N THR A 2 -16.87 9.49 28.87
CA THR A 2 -16.13 10.33 27.92
C THR A 2 -15.67 9.42 26.78
N PRO A 3 -15.72 9.87 25.51
CA PRO A 3 -15.14 9.09 24.42
C PRO A 3 -13.70 8.75 24.79
N GLU A 4 -13.27 7.51 24.56
CA GLU A 4 -11.85 7.18 24.64
C GLU A 4 -11.11 8.20 23.79
N SER A 5 -10.16 8.93 24.38
CA SER A 5 -9.54 10.05 23.71
C SER A 5 -8.63 9.51 22.60
N PHE A 6 -9.06 9.66 21.35
CA PHE A 6 -8.24 9.35 20.18
C PHE A 6 -7.03 10.29 20.12
N ASP A 7 -5.83 9.74 20.00
CA ASP A 7 -4.61 10.52 19.76
C ASP A 7 -4.59 11.01 18.31
N THR A 8 -4.99 12.26 18.10
CA THR A 8 -5.01 12.88 16.77
C THR A 8 -3.62 12.99 16.13
N THR A 9 -2.54 12.88 16.90
CA THR A 9 -1.18 12.85 16.31
C THR A 9 -0.93 11.57 15.52
N ALA A 10 -1.71 10.50 15.73
CA ALA A 10 -1.67 9.30 14.89
C ALA A 10 -2.10 9.58 13.44
N LEU A 11 -2.99 10.54 13.20
CA LEU A 11 -3.35 10.97 11.84
C LEU A 11 -2.20 11.70 11.16
N LEU A 12 -1.41 12.48 11.91
CA LEU A 12 -0.23 13.14 11.35
C LEU A 12 0.84 12.11 10.96
N ARG A 13 1.04 11.06 11.76
CA ARG A 13 1.93 9.94 11.39
C ARG A 13 1.44 9.20 10.13
N ALA A 14 0.13 9.06 9.93
CA ALA A 14 -0.40 8.51 8.68
C ALA A 14 -0.11 9.43 7.47
N VAL A 15 -0.13 10.75 7.65
CA VAL A 15 0.30 11.68 6.58
C VAL A 15 1.78 11.46 6.24
N ASP A 16 2.65 11.33 7.24
CA ASP A 16 4.07 11.04 7.03
C ASP A 16 4.26 9.72 6.24
N ALA A 17 3.48 8.68 6.58
CA ALA A 17 3.50 7.40 5.86
C ALA A 17 3.00 7.52 4.40
N VAL A 18 2.00 8.37 4.13
CA VAL A 18 1.55 8.69 2.76
C VAL A 18 2.64 9.42 1.98
N ASP A 19 3.39 10.32 2.61
CA ASP A 19 4.49 11.02 1.96
C ASP A 19 5.64 10.07 1.60
N VAL A 20 5.93 9.07 2.44
CA VAL A 20 6.85 7.96 2.11
C VAL A 20 6.33 7.16 0.91
N LEU A 21 5.06 6.74 0.94
CA LEU A 21 4.43 6.02 -0.18
C LEU A 21 4.48 6.82 -1.48
N ARG A 22 4.30 8.14 -1.44
CA ARG A 22 4.40 8.99 -2.63
C ARG A 22 5.82 9.03 -3.19
N GLY A 23 6.83 9.05 -2.30
CA GLY A 23 8.24 8.93 -2.67
C GLY A 23 8.54 7.59 -3.34
N ASP A 24 8.08 6.49 -2.75
CA ASP A 24 8.38 5.13 -3.21
C ASP A 24 7.60 4.74 -4.48
N LEU A 25 6.34 5.14 -4.55
CA LEU A 25 5.53 4.99 -5.77
C LEU A 25 6.04 5.94 -6.85
N ASN A 26 6.78 7.00 -6.51
CA ASN A 26 7.42 7.93 -7.44
C ASN A 26 6.42 8.58 -8.40
N ASP A 27 5.51 9.39 -7.85
CA ASP A 27 5.00 10.55 -8.59
C ASP A 27 6.13 11.59 -8.59
N SER A 28 7.15 11.40 -9.44
CA SER A 28 8.21 12.42 -9.59
C SER A 28 7.59 13.78 -9.90
N ALA A 29 8.30 14.88 -9.66
CA ALA A 29 7.84 16.26 -9.93
C ALA A 29 7.27 16.50 -11.36
N ASP A 30 7.54 15.58 -12.29
CA ASP A 30 7.10 15.59 -13.69
C ASP A 30 5.83 14.76 -13.97
N GLY A 31 5.18 14.16 -12.97
CA GLY A 31 3.98 13.31 -13.17
C GLY A 31 4.27 12.02 -13.94
N ARG A 32 5.49 11.48 -13.80
CA ARG A 32 5.86 10.20 -14.42
C ARG A 32 5.09 9.05 -13.78
N PRO A 33 4.82 7.96 -14.54
CA PRO A 33 4.19 6.78 -13.99
C PRO A 33 5.02 6.20 -12.83
N PRO A 34 4.37 5.52 -11.88
CA PRO A 34 5.06 4.95 -10.74
C PRO A 34 6.26 4.08 -11.13
N GLN A 35 7.39 4.24 -10.43
CA GLN A 35 8.63 3.50 -10.74
C GLN A 35 8.41 1.99 -10.68
N LEU A 36 7.57 1.53 -9.74
CA LEU A 36 7.11 0.14 -9.61
C LEU A 36 6.54 -0.43 -10.91
N ARG A 37 5.82 0.38 -11.70
CA ARG A 37 5.27 -0.07 -13.00
C ARG A 37 6.40 -0.38 -13.97
N THR A 38 7.40 0.49 -14.04
CA THR A 38 8.56 0.31 -14.91
C THR A 38 9.35 -0.93 -14.50
N ASP A 39 9.54 -1.12 -13.20
CA ASP A 39 10.29 -2.23 -12.65
C ASP A 39 9.58 -3.57 -12.89
N LEU A 40 8.26 -3.65 -12.70
CA LEU A 40 7.47 -4.83 -13.05
C LEU A 40 7.57 -5.19 -14.55
N LEU A 41 7.59 -4.19 -15.44
CA LEU A 41 7.78 -4.42 -16.87
C LEU A 41 9.19 -4.95 -17.18
N LYS A 42 10.22 -4.45 -16.50
CA LYS A 42 11.58 -4.95 -16.62
C LYS A 42 11.70 -6.39 -16.11
N LEU A 43 11.10 -6.70 -14.95
CA LEU A 43 11.07 -8.05 -14.41
C LEU A 43 10.38 -9.01 -15.39
N HIS A 44 9.27 -8.59 -15.99
CA HIS A 44 8.59 -9.35 -17.02
C HIS A 44 9.49 -9.62 -18.24
N GLN A 45 10.24 -8.62 -18.72
CA GLN A 45 11.18 -8.80 -19.84
C GLN A 45 12.30 -9.79 -19.49
N LEU A 46 12.83 -9.74 -18.27
CA LEU A 46 13.83 -10.70 -17.79
C LEU A 46 13.24 -12.12 -17.74
N ALA A 47 12.01 -12.26 -17.24
CA ALA A 47 11.31 -13.53 -17.19
C ALA A 47 11.06 -14.11 -18.59
N MET A 48 10.62 -13.28 -19.55
CA MET A 48 10.48 -13.67 -20.95
C MET A 48 11.80 -14.22 -21.52
N ALA A 49 12.90 -13.49 -21.33
CA ALA A 49 14.20 -13.90 -21.84
C ALA A 49 14.70 -15.22 -21.21
N VAL A 50 14.46 -15.42 -19.91
CA VAL A 50 14.89 -16.64 -19.19
C VAL A 50 14.01 -17.84 -19.54
N PHE A 51 12.69 -17.72 -19.40
CA PHE A 51 11.77 -18.85 -19.48
C PHE A 51 11.32 -19.17 -20.90
N ASN A 52 11.15 -18.16 -21.76
CA ASN A 52 10.64 -18.37 -23.11
C ASN A 52 11.76 -18.43 -24.15
N GLU A 53 12.82 -17.64 -23.97
CA GLU A 53 13.96 -17.59 -24.91
C GLU A 53 15.16 -18.44 -24.45
N GLY A 54 15.11 -18.98 -23.22
CA GLY A 54 16.15 -19.86 -22.69
C GLY A 54 17.47 -19.17 -22.36
N SER A 55 17.47 -17.85 -22.14
CA SER A 55 18.66 -17.04 -21.86
C SER A 55 19.20 -17.31 -20.45
N ARG A 56 20.08 -18.30 -20.33
CA ARG A 56 20.69 -18.69 -19.05
C ARG A 56 21.54 -17.59 -18.40
N SER A 57 22.10 -16.68 -19.19
CA SER A 57 22.91 -15.56 -18.68
C SER A 57 22.11 -14.53 -17.91
N ARG A 58 20.79 -14.48 -18.10
CA ARG A 58 19.88 -13.54 -17.41
C ARG A 58 19.23 -14.10 -16.15
N ILE A 59 19.49 -15.37 -15.81
CA ILE A 59 18.87 -16.03 -14.64
C ILE A 59 19.22 -15.31 -13.34
N ALA A 60 20.50 -15.01 -13.11
CA ALA A 60 20.92 -14.33 -11.89
C ALA A 60 20.28 -12.93 -11.78
N GLU A 61 20.36 -12.14 -12.86
CA GLU A 61 19.75 -10.81 -12.94
C GLU A 61 18.23 -10.85 -12.66
N LEU A 62 17.52 -11.84 -13.18
CA LEU A 62 16.08 -12.02 -12.94
C LEU A 62 15.78 -12.19 -11.44
N PHE A 63 16.50 -13.09 -10.75
CA PHE A 63 16.23 -13.39 -9.36
C PHE A 63 16.69 -12.26 -8.43
N ASP A 64 17.86 -11.69 -8.66
CA ASP A 64 18.35 -10.55 -7.88
C ASP A 64 17.36 -9.38 -7.99
N PHE A 65 16.92 -9.06 -9.21
CA PHE A 65 15.95 -8.00 -9.44
C PHE A 65 14.56 -8.30 -8.84
N ALA A 66 14.15 -9.58 -8.79
CA ALA A 66 12.90 -9.96 -8.14
C ALA A 66 12.96 -9.78 -6.62
N VAL A 67 14.11 -10.06 -5.98
CA VAL A 67 14.33 -9.84 -4.54
C VAL A 67 14.27 -8.35 -4.23
N ASP A 68 14.99 -7.52 -4.99
CA ASP A 68 14.97 -6.06 -4.80
C ASP A 68 13.55 -5.50 -4.93
N LEU A 69 12.78 -5.98 -5.90
CA LEU A 69 11.39 -5.57 -6.11
C LEU A 69 10.46 -6.05 -4.99
N GLN A 70 10.72 -7.25 -4.44
CA GLN A 70 9.97 -7.78 -3.31
C GLN A 70 10.20 -6.91 -2.06
N ASP A 71 11.45 -6.56 -1.75
CA ASP A 71 11.79 -5.69 -0.62
C ASP A 71 11.11 -4.32 -0.75
N GLN A 72 11.05 -3.76 -1.97
CA GLN A 72 10.32 -2.53 -2.24
C GLN A 72 8.81 -2.67 -1.97
N VAL A 73 8.19 -3.76 -2.44
CA VAL A 73 6.76 -4.02 -2.21
C VAL A 73 6.46 -4.23 -0.73
N ASP A 74 7.30 -4.94 0.00
CA ASP A 74 7.15 -5.16 1.44
C ASP A 74 7.24 -3.84 2.22
N HIS A 75 8.10 -2.92 1.79
CA HIS A 75 8.16 -1.57 2.35
C HIS A 75 6.86 -0.79 2.10
N LEU A 76 6.34 -0.81 0.87
CA LEU A 76 5.07 -0.17 0.52
C LEU A 76 3.89 -0.73 1.35
N MET A 77 3.84 -2.06 1.51
CA MET A 77 2.81 -2.70 2.35
C MET A 77 2.90 -2.26 3.81
N THR A 78 4.11 -2.13 4.35
CA THR A 78 4.35 -1.64 5.71
C THR A 78 3.85 -0.21 5.87
N SER A 79 4.18 0.68 4.94
CA SER A 79 3.74 2.07 4.96
C SER A 79 2.22 2.18 4.80
N LEU A 80 1.58 1.37 3.95
CA LEU A 80 0.12 1.30 3.84
C LEU A 80 -0.55 0.83 5.14
N ALA A 81 0.04 -0.14 5.84
CA ALA A 81 -0.48 -0.57 7.13
C ALA A 81 -0.43 0.55 8.18
N GLN A 82 0.64 1.35 8.20
CA GLN A 82 0.77 2.52 9.09
C GLN A 82 -0.27 3.60 8.79
N VAL A 83 -0.71 3.75 7.52
CA VAL A 83 -1.82 4.64 7.15
C VAL A 83 -3.17 4.09 7.62
N GLN A 84 -3.37 2.77 7.51
CA GLN A 84 -4.64 2.12 7.84
C GLN A 84 -4.88 2.03 9.36
N GLU A 85 -3.82 1.90 10.16
CA GLU A 85 -3.90 1.77 11.62
C GLU A 85 -4.72 2.89 12.30
N PRO A 86 -4.44 4.20 12.11
CA PRO A 86 -5.21 5.25 12.76
C PRO A 86 -6.66 5.32 12.27
N PHE A 87 -6.95 4.94 11.02
CA PHE A 87 -8.32 4.83 10.54
C PHE A 87 -9.05 3.71 11.26
N SER A 88 -8.42 2.54 11.41
CA SER A 88 -8.99 1.42 12.16
C SER A 88 -9.30 1.82 13.61
N GLN A 89 -8.35 2.48 14.28
CA GLN A 89 -8.53 3.00 15.64
C GLN A 89 -9.70 3.99 15.71
N LEU A 90 -9.76 4.95 14.78
CA LEU A 90 -10.83 5.94 14.76
C LEU A 90 -12.21 5.31 14.47
N THR A 91 -12.29 4.34 13.56
CA THR A 91 -13.54 3.64 13.24
C THR A 91 -14.03 2.75 14.38
N ALA A 92 -13.11 2.19 15.19
CA ALA A 92 -13.48 1.40 16.36
C ALA A 92 -14.15 2.24 17.46
N LEU A 93 -13.91 3.56 17.46
CA LEU A 93 -14.53 4.52 18.37
C LEU A 93 -15.91 5.00 17.91
N TYR A 94 -16.44 4.42 16.82
CA TYR A 94 -17.73 4.82 16.30
C TYR A 94 -18.84 4.57 17.35
N PRO A 95 -19.59 5.60 17.78
CA PRO A 95 -20.60 5.44 18.82
C PRO A 95 -21.74 4.53 18.35
N GLU A 96 -22.06 3.50 19.15
CA GLU A 96 -23.20 2.60 18.90
C GLU A 96 -24.53 3.38 18.81
N SER A 97 -24.66 4.50 19.52
CA SER A 97 -25.84 5.37 19.43
C SER A 97 -26.06 6.02 18.05
N LEU A 98 -25.05 5.98 17.18
CA LEU A 98 -25.08 6.47 15.81
C LEU A 98 -25.01 5.34 14.78
N SER A 99 -24.85 4.07 15.20
CA SER A 99 -25.03 2.94 14.30
C SER A 99 -26.52 2.77 14.10
N TYR A 100 -27.05 3.24 12.98
CA TYR A 100 -28.37 2.85 12.54
C TYR A 100 -28.35 1.32 12.44
N GLU A 101 -29.01 0.64 13.39
CA GLU A 101 -29.47 -0.73 13.15
C GLU A 101 -30.31 -0.64 11.87
N ASP A 102 -29.88 -1.35 10.83
CA ASP A 102 -30.61 -1.57 9.59
C ASP A 102 -31.81 -2.48 9.89
N GLY A 103 -32.69 -1.99 10.75
CA GLY A 103 -33.80 -2.69 11.37
C GLY A 103 -35.04 -1.84 11.20
N ASP A 104 -35.89 -2.32 10.30
CA ASP A 104 -37.28 -1.90 10.09
C ASP A 104 -37.51 -0.74 9.10
N LEU A 105 -37.35 -1.07 7.82
CA LEU A 105 -38.29 -0.60 6.81
C LEU A 105 -39.12 -1.79 6.32
N SER A 106 -39.78 -2.48 7.25
CA SER A 106 -40.86 -3.41 6.96
C SER A 106 -42.21 -2.84 7.41
N GLU A 107 -42.61 -1.70 6.85
CA GLU A 107 -44.02 -1.36 6.60
C GLU A 107 -44.09 -0.05 5.82
N PHE A 108 -44.49 -0.13 4.55
CA PHE A 108 -45.60 0.62 3.91
C PHE A 108 -45.71 0.21 2.43
#